data_AF-A0A8C5WFM7-F1
#
_entry.id   AF-A0A8C5WFM7-F1
#
_cell.length_a   1.000
_cell.length_b   1.000
_cell.length_c   1.000
_cell.angle_alpha   90.00
_cell.angle_beta   90.00
_cell.angle_gamma   90.00
#
_symmetry.space_group_name_H-M   'P 1'
#
loop_
_entity.id
_entity.type
_entity.pdbx_description
1 polymer ?
#
loop_
_entity_poly.entity_id
_entity_poly.type
_entity_poly.pdbx_seq_one_letter_code
_entity_poly.pdbx_strand_id
1 'polypeptide(L)'
;MEKKKEREAKNLGVSSEDYVHLENLLALLDECPPDSVNFSKKFKLKTKFTPSFSDFSNLEVFVNLVTSEIESIRNKDLQWESNLSQAEQLALKELQDVRNIVIKQSDKGGNLVIMNRDEYVAMCMVHLNDNDGYRKLGCDPTQLFTRDLQTLLTQGVQLKLISDDNFKFLLPKYPTIPTLYCLPKTHKSLVSPPGRPIVSGNNSLTEHISEFVDCYLRPLVLDTPSYIRDTQHVLQKLSEIHVLPGDILVSLDVVSLYNNIPHSVGLRATQHFLKSKYSDQDTEFILSLLDYILNHNYFLFQNQFYLQTRGTAMGTSCAPSYANLYLAWWEKLIVFSTEMTRFSMYVKNWMRYIDDILFVWQGSIEMLNEWLALLNNNDIGLSLTLVIGGNSIEFLDLNIFIN
;
A
#
# COMPACT_ATOMS: atom_id res chain seq x y z
N MET A 1 -38.37 -24.83 -5.07
CA MET A 1 -37.00 -24.83 -4.52
C MET A 1 -36.49 -26.26 -4.32
N GLU A 2 -37.20 -27.13 -3.60
CA GLU A 2 -36.81 -28.54 -3.36
C GLU A 2 -36.50 -29.32 -4.65
N LYS A 3 -37.36 -29.26 -5.67
CA LYS A 3 -37.14 -29.94 -6.95
C LYS A 3 -35.89 -29.47 -7.73
N LYS A 4 -35.38 -28.27 -7.43
CA LYS A 4 -34.14 -27.76 -8.04
C LYS A 4 -32.93 -28.36 -7.30
N LYS A 5 -32.97 -28.34 -5.96
CA LYS A 5 -31.94 -28.93 -5.09
C LYS A 5 -31.80 -30.44 -5.28
N GLU A 6 -32.90 -31.17 -5.43
CA GLU A 6 -32.87 -32.61 -5.74
C GLU A 6 -32.21 -32.92 -7.09
N ARG A 7 -32.40 -32.04 -8.07
CA ARG A 7 -31.85 -32.21 -9.42
C ARG A 7 -30.35 -31.91 -9.46
N GLU A 8 -29.90 -30.92 -8.69
CA GLU A 8 -28.49 -30.57 -8.53
C GLU A 8 -27.75 -31.61 -7.70
N ALA A 9 -28.33 -32.10 -6.60
CA ALA A 9 -27.80 -33.21 -5.80
C ALA A 9 -27.59 -34.46 -6.66
N LYS A 10 -28.55 -34.79 -7.54
CA LYS A 10 -28.48 -35.94 -8.44
C LYS A 10 -27.41 -35.79 -9.53
N ASN A 11 -27.13 -34.57 -9.98
CA ASN A 11 -26.05 -34.30 -10.94
C ASN A 11 -24.65 -34.43 -10.30
N LEU A 12 -24.56 -34.21 -8.98
CA LEU A 12 -23.32 -34.32 -8.20
C LEU A 12 -23.14 -35.70 -7.55
N GLY A 13 -24.10 -36.62 -7.72
CA GLY A 13 -24.05 -37.98 -7.18
C GLY A 13 -24.20 -38.05 -5.65
N VAL A 14 -24.70 -37.00 -5.00
CA VAL A 14 -24.87 -36.90 -3.55
C VAL A 14 -26.34 -36.97 -3.16
N SER A 15 -26.65 -37.39 -1.93
CA SER A 15 -28.02 -37.38 -1.44
C SER A 15 -28.54 -35.93 -1.32
N SER A 16 -29.86 -35.74 -1.39
CA SER A 16 -30.47 -34.41 -1.24
C SER A 16 -30.21 -33.79 0.13
N GLU A 17 -30.07 -34.60 1.18
CA GLU A 17 -29.71 -34.14 2.53
C GLU A 17 -28.24 -33.69 2.59
N ASP A 18 -27.32 -34.45 1.99
CA ASP A 18 -25.89 -34.09 1.93
C ASP A 18 -25.65 -32.82 1.09
N TYR A 19 -26.41 -32.64 0.01
CA TYR A 19 -26.33 -31.43 -0.82
C TYR A 19 -26.78 -30.17 -0.07
N VAL A 20 -27.86 -30.27 0.71
CA VAL A 20 -28.30 -29.16 1.58
C VAL A 20 -27.25 -28.90 2.67
N HIS A 21 -26.60 -29.94 3.17
CA HIS A 21 -25.54 -29.79 4.17
C HIS A 21 -24.30 -29.09 3.59
N LEU A 22 -23.91 -29.42 2.35
CA LEU A 22 -22.85 -28.76 1.58
C LEU A 22 -23.18 -27.30 1.24
N GLU A 23 -24.40 -27.00 0.81
CA GLU A 23 -24.85 -25.62 0.59
C GLU A 23 -24.78 -24.80 1.88
N ASN A 24 -25.20 -25.38 3.01
CA ASN A 24 -25.11 -24.71 4.31
C ASN A 24 -23.65 -24.50 4.76
N LEU A 25 -22.76 -25.43 4.42
CA LEU A 25 -21.32 -25.33 4.73
C LEU A 25 -20.62 -24.28 3.85
N LEU A 26 -21.04 -24.16 2.58
CA LEU A 26 -20.60 -23.11 1.66
C LEU A 26 -21.16 -21.73 2.09
N ALA A 27 -22.42 -21.67 2.53
CA ALA A 27 -23.01 -20.46 3.10
C ALA A 27 -22.29 -20.02 4.39
N LEU A 28 -21.87 -20.96 5.23
CA LEU A 28 -21.05 -20.69 6.43
C LEU A 28 -19.63 -20.19 6.08
N LEU A 29 -19.09 -20.55 4.91
CA LEU A 29 -17.82 -20.03 4.40
C LEU A 29 -17.98 -18.62 3.79
N ASP A 30 -19.14 -18.32 3.18
CA ASP A 30 -19.50 -17.00 2.65
C ASP A 30 -19.95 -16.01 3.74
N GLU A 31 -20.40 -16.49 4.91
CA GLU A 31 -20.81 -15.67 6.06
C GLU A 31 -19.65 -15.18 6.95
N CYS A 32 -18.40 -15.23 6.50
CA CYS A 32 -17.35 -14.44 7.15
C CYS A 32 -17.47 -12.98 6.68
N PRO A 33 -18.00 -12.04 7.49
CA PRO A 33 -18.07 -10.64 7.08
C PRO A 33 -16.66 -10.14 6.74
N PRO A 34 -16.47 -9.42 5.62
CA PRO A 34 -15.15 -8.94 5.19
C PRO A 34 -14.41 -8.07 6.21
N ASP A 35 -15.07 -7.62 7.28
CA ASP A 35 -14.58 -6.52 8.12
C ASP A 35 -14.47 -6.81 9.63
N SER A 36 -14.65 -8.07 10.08
CA SER A 36 -14.26 -8.44 11.46
C SER A 36 -12.93 -9.18 11.46
N VAL A 37 -11.87 -8.48 11.02
CA VAL A 37 -10.51 -8.97 11.21
C VAL A 37 -10.26 -9.05 12.71
N ASN A 38 -10.38 -10.25 13.26
CA ASN A 38 -9.91 -10.53 14.61
C ASN A 38 -8.38 -10.35 14.59
N PHE A 39 -7.92 -9.15 14.96
CA PHE A 39 -6.51 -8.75 14.94
C PHE A 39 -5.58 -9.80 15.56
N SER A 40 -6.08 -10.52 16.57
CA SER A 40 -5.34 -11.58 17.25
C SER A 40 -4.96 -12.77 16.33
N LYS A 41 -5.71 -13.03 15.25
CA LYS A 41 -5.45 -14.16 14.33
C LYS A 41 -4.56 -13.79 13.13
N LYS A 42 -4.45 -12.50 12.78
CA LYS A 42 -3.74 -12.05 11.56
C LYS A 42 -2.21 -12.13 11.71
N PHE A 43 -1.69 -11.78 12.88
CA PHE A 43 -0.25 -11.62 13.12
C PHE A 43 0.34 -12.81 13.90
N LYS A 44 0.16 -14.00 13.33
CA LYS A 44 0.71 -15.25 13.87
C LYS A 44 1.37 -16.03 12.75
N LEU A 45 2.46 -16.71 13.06
CA LEU A 45 3.08 -17.65 12.12
C LEU A 45 2.06 -18.73 11.74
N LYS A 46 2.01 -19.08 10.45
CA LYS A 46 1.15 -20.17 9.97
C LYS A 46 1.45 -21.43 10.76
N THR A 47 0.40 -22.04 11.31
CA THR A 47 0.54 -23.28 12.07
C THR A 47 1.00 -24.38 11.11
N LYS A 48 1.96 -25.20 11.55
CA LYS A 48 2.28 -26.48 10.89
C LYS A 48 1.34 -27.61 11.35
N PHE A 49 0.30 -27.25 12.10
CA PHE A 49 -0.65 -28.20 12.63
C PHE A 49 -1.41 -28.83 11.47
N THR A 50 -1.24 -30.14 11.33
CA THR A 50 -2.08 -30.95 10.46
C THR A 50 -3.08 -31.63 11.39
N PRO A 51 -4.40 -31.41 11.23
CA PRO A 51 -5.37 -32.10 12.05
C PRO A 51 -5.21 -33.61 11.90
N SER A 52 -5.40 -34.35 13.00
CA SER A 52 -5.57 -35.80 12.93
C SER A 52 -6.85 -36.14 12.17
N PHE A 53 -7.01 -37.42 11.81
CA PHE A 53 -8.27 -37.94 11.27
C PHE A 53 -9.46 -37.40 12.08
N SER A 54 -10.44 -36.86 11.36
CA SER A 54 -11.69 -36.37 11.93
C SER A 54 -12.60 -37.54 12.31
N ASP A 55 -13.45 -37.33 13.31
CA ASP A 55 -14.47 -38.31 13.71
C ASP A 55 -15.61 -38.42 12.66
N PHE A 56 -15.60 -37.55 11.65
CA PHE A 56 -16.59 -37.50 10.58
C PHE A 56 -16.15 -38.35 9.40
N SER A 57 -16.61 -39.61 9.37
CA SER A 57 -16.28 -40.59 8.32
C SER A 57 -16.46 -40.06 6.89
N ASN A 58 -17.54 -39.30 6.66
CA ASN A 58 -17.87 -38.68 5.37
C ASN A 58 -16.85 -37.61 4.95
N LEU A 59 -16.28 -36.85 5.90
CA LEU A 59 -15.21 -35.89 5.61
C LEU A 59 -13.91 -36.63 5.24
N GLU A 60 -13.56 -37.69 5.97
CA GLU A 60 -12.38 -38.50 5.65
C GLU A 60 -12.48 -39.19 4.30
N VAL A 61 -13.65 -39.72 3.95
CA VAL A 61 -13.88 -40.31 2.61
C VAL A 61 -13.68 -39.26 1.53
N PHE A 62 -14.20 -38.03 1.71
CA PHE A 62 -14.02 -36.95 0.74
C PHE A 62 -12.55 -36.52 0.64
N VAL A 63 -11.85 -36.33 1.76
CA VAL A 63 -10.42 -35.99 1.79
C VAL A 63 -9.60 -37.06 1.07
N ASN A 64 -9.86 -38.33 1.32
CA ASN A 64 -9.17 -39.44 0.66
C ASN A 64 -9.47 -39.49 -0.84
N LEU A 65 -10.71 -39.21 -1.25
CA LEU A 65 -11.09 -39.18 -2.66
C LEU A 65 -10.38 -38.04 -3.41
N VAL A 66 -10.39 -36.82 -2.87
CA VAL A 66 -9.69 -35.67 -3.44
C VAL A 66 -8.17 -35.91 -3.45
N THR A 67 -7.61 -36.46 -2.38
CA THR A 67 -6.17 -36.78 -2.31
C THR A 67 -5.79 -37.81 -3.37
N SER A 68 -6.58 -38.87 -3.51
CA SER A 68 -6.40 -39.90 -4.55
C SER A 68 -6.52 -39.32 -5.97
N GLU A 69 -7.48 -38.42 -6.21
CA GLU A 69 -7.60 -37.72 -7.50
C GLU A 69 -6.37 -36.85 -7.80
N ILE A 70 -5.90 -36.06 -6.83
CA ILE A 70 -4.68 -35.24 -6.95
C ILE A 70 -3.46 -36.12 -7.21
N GLU A 71 -3.32 -37.23 -6.49
CA GLU A 71 -2.25 -38.21 -6.71
C GLU A 71 -2.36 -38.83 -8.11
N SER A 72 -3.57 -39.15 -8.59
CA SER A 72 -3.78 -39.65 -9.95
C SER A 72 -3.40 -38.62 -11.02
N ILE A 73 -3.60 -37.33 -10.75
CA ILE A 73 -3.20 -36.23 -11.65
C ILE A 73 -1.69 -36.04 -11.61
N ARG A 74 -1.06 -36.11 -10.42
CA ARG A 74 0.40 -36.03 -10.26
C ARG A 74 1.14 -37.21 -10.87
N ASN A 75 0.55 -38.40 -10.79
CA ASN A 75 1.12 -39.64 -11.31
C ASN A 75 0.82 -39.86 -12.80
N LYS A 76 -0.11 -39.09 -13.38
CA LYS A 76 -0.12 -38.90 -14.83
C LYS A 76 1.11 -38.08 -15.15
N ASP A 77 2.06 -38.67 -15.88
CA ASP A 77 3.09 -37.94 -16.60
C ASP A 77 2.40 -37.01 -17.61
N LEU A 78 1.86 -35.89 -17.11
CA LEU A 78 1.41 -34.79 -17.93
C LEU A 78 2.69 -34.25 -18.57
N GLN A 79 2.96 -34.70 -19.81
CA GLN A 79 3.96 -34.07 -20.65
C GLN A 79 3.40 -32.68 -20.99
N TRP A 80 3.80 -31.70 -20.18
CA TRP A 80 3.55 -30.30 -20.50
C TRP A 80 4.47 -29.95 -21.66
N GLU A 81 3.93 -29.93 -22.88
CA GLU A 81 4.62 -29.29 -23.98
C GLU A 81 4.72 -27.79 -23.65
N SER A 82 5.95 -27.26 -23.68
CA SER A 82 6.15 -25.83 -23.47
C SER A 82 5.40 -25.07 -24.55
N ASN A 83 4.69 -24.01 -24.15
CA ASN A 83 4.11 -23.04 -25.08
C ASN A 83 5.18 -22.19 -25.80
N LEU A 84 6.46 -22.43 -25.52
CA LEU A 84 7.61 -21.80 -26.16
C LEU A 84 8.36 -22.83 -26.99
N SER A 85 8.68 -22.45 -28.22
CA SER A 85 9.61 -23.19 -29.07
C SER A 85 11.00 -23.26 -28.44
N GLN A 86 11.81 -24.23 -28.88
CA GLN A 86 13.22 -24.33 -28.45
C GLN A 86 14.02 -23.06 -28.75
N ALA A 87 13.71 -22.39 -29.87
CA ALA A 87 14.35 -21.13 -30.25
C ALA A 87 14.00 -20.00 -29.27
N GLU A 88 12.73 -19.88 -28.85
CA GLU A 88 12.31 -18.87 -27.86
C GLU A 88 12.91 -19.15 -26.48
N GLN A 89 12.98 -20.41 -26.06
CA GLN A 89 13.64 -20.78 -24.81
C GLN A 89 15.13 -20.44 -24.82
N LEU A 90 15.80 -20.67 -25.95
CA LEU A 90 17.21 -20.30 -26.13
C LEU A 90 17.37 -18.78 -26.10
N ALA A 91 16.52 -18.04 -26.83
CA ALA A 91 16.54 -16.58 -26.83
C ALA A 91 16.30 -15.98 -25.45
N LEU A 92 15.40 -16.57 -24.63
CA LEU A 92 15.18 -16.13 -23.25
C LEU A 92 16.41 -16.37 -22.37
N LYS A 93 17.11 -17.50 -22.54
CA LYS A 93 18.37 -17.77 -21.82
C LYS A 93 19.45 -16.78 -22.23
N GLU A 94 19.63 -16.56 -23.52
CA GLU A 94 20.58 -15.56 -24.03
C GLU A 94 20.26 -14.16 -23.48
N LEU A 95 18.98 -13.77 -23.49
CA LEU A 95 18.53 -12.47 -22.97
C LEU A 95 18.78 -12.31 -21.47
N GLN A 96 18.66 -13.38 -20.68
CA GLN A 96 18.98 -13.38 -19.24
C GLN A 96 20.47 -13.12 -18.97
N ASP A 97 21.35 -13.53 -19.89
CA ASP A 97 22.79 -13.34 -19.78
C ASP A 97 23.27 -11.96 -20.24
N VAL A 98 22.43 -11.21 -20.98
CA VAL A 98 22.74 -9.84 -21.42
C VAL A 98 22.76 -8.88 -20.22
N ARG A 99 23.97 -8.45 -19.82
CA ARG A 99 24.16 -7.59 -18.63
C ARG A 99 24.03 -6.09 -18.89
N ASN A 100 24.19 -5.63 -20.13
CA ASN A 100 24.18 -4.20 -20.47
C ASN A 100 22.78 -3.60 -20.66
N ILE A 101 21.72 -4.40 -20.52
CA ILE A 101 20.33 -3.94 -20.55
C ILE A 101 19.64 -4.19 -19.21
N VAL A 102 18.58 -3.43 -18.97
CA VAL A 102 17.64 -3.64 -17.87
C VAL A 102 16.23 -3.72 -18.44
N ILE A 103 15.50 -4.75 -18.02
CA ILE A 103 14.10 -4.99 -18.40
C ILE A 103 13.22 -4.75 -17.18
N LYS A 104 12.30 -3.79 -17.27
CA LYS A 104 11.36 -3.41 -16.19
C LYS A 104 9.97 -3.14 -16.73
N GLN A 105 8.96 -3.30 -15.89
CA GLN A 105 7.64 -2.76 -16.19
C GLN A 105 7.66 -1.21 -16.09
N SER A 106 6.88 -0.55 -16.92
CA SER A 106 6.64 0.89 -16.81
C SER A 106 5.80 1.21 -15.58
N ASP A 107 5.97 2.40 -15.02
CA ASP A 107 5.23 2.90 -13.86
C ASP A 107 3.70 2.92 -14.04
N LYS A 108 3.23 3.19 -15.27
CA LYS A 108 1.81 3.21 -15.64
C LYS A 108 1.60 2.51 -16.99
N GLY A 109 0.47 1.82 -17.16
CA GLY A 109 0.05 1.25 -18.45
C GLY A 109 0.60 -0.15 -18.76
N GLY A 110 1.29 -0.82 -17.84
CA GLY A 110 1.68 -2.23 -17.99
C GLY A 110 2.70 -2.55 -19.09
N ASN A 111 3.31 -1.53 -19.71
CA ASN A 111 4.28 -1.72 -20.78
C ASN A 111 5.59 -2.30 -20.27
N LEU A 112 6.30 -3.04 -21.12
CA LEU A 112 7.66 -3.49 -20.87
C LEU A 112 8.65 -2.43 -21.39
N VAL A 113 9.62 -2.06 -20.55
CA VAL A 113 10.68 -1.11 -20.87
C VAL A 113 12.01 -1.84 -20.90
N ILE A 114 12.71 -1.74 -22.03
CA ILE A 114 14.07 -2.22 -22.22
C ILE A 114 14.95 -1.00 -22.39
N MET A 115 15.95 -0.84 -21.52
CA MET A 115 16.85 0.31 -21.55
C MET A 115 18.29 -0.08 -21.22
N ASN A 116 19.24 0.80 -21.54
CA ASN A 116 20.65 0.58 -21.20
C ASN A 116 20.81 0.56 -19.66
N ARG A 117 21.66 -0.35 -19.16
CA ARG A 117 21.92 -0.48 -17.73
C ARG A 117 22.45 0.81 -17.12
N ASP A 118 23.37 1.51 -17.79
CA ASP A 118 24.01 2.71 -17.27
C ASP A 118 23.00 3.86 -17.13
N GLU A 119 22.09 3.99 -18.10
CA GLU A 119 20.97 4.94 -18.03
C GLU A 119 20.01 4.61 -16.88
N TYR A 120 19.70 3.32 -16.69
CA TYR A 120 18.85 2.88 -15.58
C TYR A 120 19.51 3.16 -14.23
N VAL A 121 20.82 2.90 -14.12
CA VAL A 121 21.58 3.19 -12.89
C VAL A 121 21.61 4.69 -12.64
N ALA A 122 21.90 5.51 -13.66
CA ALA A 122 21.86 6.96 -13.54
C ALA A 122 20.48 7.45 -13.07
N MET A 123 19.39 6.91 -13.63
CA MET A 123 18.01 7.22 -13.21
C MET A 123 17.77 6.91 -11.73
N CYS A 124 18.26 5.77 -11.21
CA CYS A 124 18.18 5.48 -9.77
C CYS A 124 19.04 6.43 -8.94
N MET A 125 20.25 6.75 -9.42
CA MET A 125 21.19 7.61 -8.71
C MET A 125 20.72 9.07 -8.63
N VAL A 126 19.82 9.53 -9.52
CA VAL A 126 19.15 10.84 -9.36
C VAL A 126 18.46 10.95 -8.00
N HIS A 127 17.86 9.87 -7.51
CA HIS A 127 17.26 9.83 -6.16
C HIS A 127 18.31 9.69 -5.07
N LEU A 128 19.27 8.77 -5.24
CA LEU A 128 20.24 8.42 -4.19
C LEU A 128 21.36 9.44 -3.99
N ASN A 129 21.52 10.38 -4.91
CA ASN A 129 22.45 11.50 -4.76
C ASN A 129 21.85 12.67 -3.97
N ASP A 130 20.56 12.60 -3.61
CA ASP A 130 19.96 13.51 -2.65
C ASP A 130 20.45 13.17 -1.23
N ASN A 131 21.42 13.94 -0.74
CA ASN A 131 22.01 13.75 0.58
C ASN A 131 21.08 14.18 1.74
N ASP A 132 19.98 14.88 1.45
CA ASP A 132 18.98 15.23 2.46
C ASP A 132 18.03 14.05 2.70
N GLY A 133 17.68 13.33 1.63
CA GLY A 133 16.78 12.17 1.66
C GLY A 133 17.44 10.82 1.94
N TYR A 134 18.72 10.66 1.59
CA TYR A 134 19.42 9.38 1.69
C TYR A 134 20.84 9.52 2.23
N ARG A 135 21.26 8.51 3.00
CA ARG A 135 22.62 8.39 3.54
C ARG A 135 23.24 7.05 3.17
N LYS A 136 24.48 7.07 2.68
CA LYS A 136 25.27 5.86 2.47
C LYS A 136 25.70 5.25 3.81
N LEU A 137 25.58 3.94 3.94
CA LEU A 137 26.06 3.18 5.08
C LEU A 137 27.39 2.49 4.75
N GLY A 138 28.30 2.43 5.73
CA GLY A 138 29.61 1.80 5.53
C GLY A 138 29.57 0.28 5.51
N CYS A 139 28.50 -0.34 6.04
CA CYS A 139 28.34 -1.78 6.13
C CYS A 139 26.84 -2.16 6.24
N ASP A 140 26.58 -3.45 6.21
CA ASP A 140 25.25 -4.03 6.43
C ASP A 140 24.77 -3.77 7.88
N PRO A 141 23.68 -3.01 8.11
CA PRO A 141 23.17 -2.72 9.44
C PRO A 141 22.26 -3.83 10.02
N THR A 142 21.96 -4.89 9.26
CA THR A 142 20.89 -5.86 9.58
C THR A 142 20.98 -6.39 11.00
N GLN A 143 22.16 -6.79 11.48
CA GLN A 143 22.32 -7.38 12.81
C GLN A 143 22.04 -6.37 13.93
N LEU A 144 22.53 -5.14 13.77
CA LEU A 144 22.31 -4.05 14.72
C LEU A 144 20.81 -3.74 14.81
N PHE A 145 20.19 -3.55 13.65
CA PHE A 145 18.77 -3.21 13.56
C PHE A 145 17.89 -4.35 14.12
N THR A 146 18.23 -5.61 13.85
CA THR A 146 17.53 -6.77 14.44
C THR A 146 17.51 -6.71 15.97
N ARG A 147 18.64 -6.37 16.60
CA ARG A 147 18.73 -6.28 18.07
C ARG A 147 17.89 -5.13 18.62
N ASP A 148 17.89 -3.99 17.93
CA ASP A 148 17.14 -2.81 18.34
C ASP A 148 15.62 -3.08 18.21
N LEU A 149 15.18 -3.72 17.12
CA LEU A 149 13.80 -4.19 16.96
C LEU A 149 13.42 -5.22 18.02
N GLN A 150 14.28 -6.20 18.29
CA GLN A 150 14.02 -7.21 19.30
C GLN A 150 13.79 -6.56 20.68
N THR A 151 14.56 -5.52 21.02
CA THR A 151 14.43 -4.78 22.27
C THR A 151 13.06 -4.10 22.35
N LEU A 152 12.67 -3.38 21.28
CA LEU A 152 11.38 -2.70 21.19
C LEU A 152 10.19 -3.69 21.31
N LEU A 153 10.24 -4.81 20.60
CA LEU A 153 9.18 -5.83 20.68
C LEU A 153 9.14 -6.52 22.05
N THR A 154 10.30 -6.73 22.69
CA THR A 154 10.36 -7.31 24.04
C THR A 154 9.66 -6.40 25.06
N GLN A 155 9.84 -5.08 24.95
CA GLN A 155 9.11 -4.11 25.77
C GLN A 155 7.60 -4.19 25.53
N GLY A 156 7.16 -4.32 24.26
CA GLY A 156 5.76 -4.52 23.91
C GLY A 156 5.12 -5.75 24.56
N VAL A 157 5.86 -6.87 24.63
CA VAL A 157 5.41 -8.09 25.33
C VAL A 157 5.32 -7.88 26.84
N GLN A 158 6.34 -7.27 27.45
CA GLN A 158 6.36 -6.97 28.89
C GLN A 158 5.19 -6.08 29.33
N LEU A 159 4.84 -5.10 28.49
CA LEU A 159 3.70 -4.21 28.70
C LEU A 159 2.36 -4.83 28.29
N LYS A 160 2.35 -6.08 27.80
CA LYS A 160 1.16 -6.81 27.30
C LYS A 160 0.44 -6.12 26.14
N LEU A 161 1.16 -5.31 25.37
CA LEU A 161 0.65 -4.64 24.16
C LEU A 161 0.64 -5.58 22.97
N ILE A 162 1.55 -6.57 22.96
CA ILE A 162 1.57 -7.65 21.98
C ILE A 162 1.74 -9.00 22.67
N SER A 163 1.24 -10.07 22.04
CA SER A 163 1.42 -11.44 22.51
C SER A 163 2.76 -12.05 22.07
N ASP A 164 3.17 -13.15 22.70
CA ASP A 164 4.36 -13.92 22.27
C ASP A 164 4.27 -14.42 20.82
N ASP A 165 3.06 -14.74 20.35
CA ASP A 165 2.85 -15.13 18.95
C ASP A 165 3.05 -13.95 18.01
N ASN A 166 2.61 -12.74 18.40
CA ASN A 166 2.90 -11.53 17.64
C ASN A 166 4.40 -11.26 17.64
N PHE A 167 5.08 -11.36 18.77
CA PHE A 167 6.53 -11.19 18.83
C PHE A 167 7.26 -12.08 17.81
N LYS A 168 6.91 -13.37 17.75
CA LYS A 168 7.51 -14.33 16.80
C LYS A 168 7.20 -14.01 15.34
N PHE A 169 6.02 -13.44 15.06
CA PHE A 169 5.63 -13.02 13.73
C PHE A 169 6.34 -11.72 13.30
N LEU A 170 6.39 -10.74 14.20
CA LEU A 170 6.93 -9.40 13.94
C LEU A 170 8.46 -9.37 13.86
N LEU A 171 9.15 -10.33 14.49
CA LEU A 171 10.61 -10.46 14.42
C LEU A 171 11.01 -11.58 13.45
N PRO A 172 11.37 -11.26 12.19
CA PRO A 172 11.79 -12.28 11.24
C PRO A 172 13.12 -12.92 11.69
N LYS A 173 13.16 -14.26 11.72
CA LYS A 173 14.34 -15.02 12.16
C LYS A 173 15.54 -14.85 11.22
N TYR A 174 15.27 -14.75 9.92
CA TYR A 174 16.28 -14.61 8.87
C TYR A 174 15.80 -13.52 7.90
N PRO A 175 15.99 -12.24 8.24
CA PRO A 175 15.51 -11.13 7.41
C PRO A 175 16.26 -11.08 6.08
N THR A 176 15.53 -10.78 5.01
CA THR A 176 16.10 -10.47 3.70
C THR A 176 16.52 -9.00 3.64
N ILE A 177 17.67 -8.71 3.03
CA ILE A 177 18.10 -7.34 2.78
C ILE A 177 17.19 -6.71 1.71
N PRO A 178 16.53 -5.56 2.00
CA PRO A 178 15.73 -4.88 1.00
C PRO A 178 16.56 -4.39 -0.17
N THR A 179 15.96 -4.31 -1.36
CA THR A 179 16.64 -3.81 -2.56
C THR A 179 15.87 -2.69 -3.23
N LEU A 180 16.59 -1.68 -3.74
CA LEU A 180 15.97 -0.60 -4.51
C LEU A 180 15.91 -0.97 -5.99
N TYR A 181 14.78 -0.66 -6.61
CA TYR A 181 14.66 -0.59 -8.06
C TYR A 181 13.79 0.61 -8.47
N CYS A 182 13.88 1.03 -9.73
CA CYS A 182 13.04 2.09 -10.26
C CYS A 182 12.10 1.57 -11.33
N LEU A 183 10.88 2.12 -11.37
CA LEU A 183 9.92 1.95 -12.45
C LEU A 183 9.96 3.17 -13.39
N PRO A 184 10.28 3.01 -14.68
CA PRO A 184 10.33 4.15 -15.61
C PRO A 184 8.95 4.80 -15.83
N LYS A 185 8.86 6.12 -15.63
CA LYS A 185 7.65 6.93 -15.88
C LYS A 185 7.52 7.33 -17.36
N THR A 186 7.30 6.35 -18.23
CA THR A 186 7.21 6.54 -19.69
C THR A 186 6.08 7.47 -20.15
N HIS A 187 5.04 7.65 -19.33
CA HIS A 187 3.97 8.63 -19.55
C HIS A 187 4.42 10.09 -19.37
N LYS A 188 5.57 10.34 -18.72
CA LYS A 188 6.15 11.70 -18.58
C LYS A 188 7.15 12.01 -19.69
N SER A 189 7.95 11.04 -20.09
CA SER A 189 8.87 11.14 -21.22
C SER A 189 9.23 9.76 -21.75
N LEU A 190 9.29 9.61 -23.08
CA LEU A 190 9.80 8.40 -23.72
C LEU A 190 11.34 8.40 -23.82
N VAL A 191 11.96 9.58 -23.83
CA VAL A 191 13.43 9.74 -23.86
C VAL A 191 13.89 10.11 -22.46
N SER A 192 14.69 9.23 -21.84
CA SER A 192 15.15 9.38 -20.44
C SER A 192 14.00 9.57 -19.43
N PRO A 193 13.07 8.59 -19.32
CA PRO A 193 11.97 8.66 -18.35
C PRO A 193 12.48 8.82 -16.91
N PRO A 194 11.88 9.69 -16.09
CA PRO A 194 12.14 9.70 -14.65
C PRO A 194 11.79 8.35 -14.00
N GLY A 195 12.54 7.94 -12.99
CA GLY A 195 12.26 6.70 -12.25
C GLY A 195 11.35 6.93 -11.04
N ARG A 196 10.43 6.00 -10.75
CA ARG A 196 9.78 5.87 -9.44
C ARG A 196 10.59 4.87 -8.58
N PRO A 197 11.25 5.30 -7.50
CA PRO A 197 11.99 4.41 -6.63
C PRO A 197 11.02 3.53 -5.83
N ILE A 198 11.29 2.22 -5.77
CA ILE A 198 10.55 1.25 -4.96
C ILE A 198 11.58 0.42 -4.19
N VAL A 199 11.35 0.26 -2.88
CA VAL A 199 12.13 -0.65 -2.03
C VAL A 199 11.37 -1.98 -1.93
N SER A 200 11.97 -3.05 -2.46
CA SER A 200 11.47 -4.40 -2.26
C SER A 200 11.90 -4.90 -0.90
N GLY A 201 10.96 -4.92 0.05
CA GLY A 201 11.20 -5.31 1.45
C GLY A 201 10.64 -6.67 1.84
N ASN A 202 10.45 -7.60 0.90
CA ASN A 202 9.83 -8.90 1.20
C ASN A 202 10.67 -9.70 2.22
N ASN A 203 10.06 -10.14 3.31
CA ASN A 203 10.71 -10.77 4.47
C ASN A 203 11.83 -9.89 5.09
N SER A 204 11.76 -8.57 4.93
CA SER A 204 12.69 -7.64 5.57
C SER A 204 12.36 -7.39 7.05
N LEU A 205 13.29 -6.76 7.76
CA LEU A 205 13.09 -6.40 9.17
C LEU A 205 11.85 -5.53 9.43
N THR A 206 11.48 -4.67 8.47
CA THR A 206 10.39 -3.70 8.65
C THR A 206 9.05 -4.16 8.09
N GLU A 207 9.00 -5.23 7.29
CA GLU A 207 7.78 -5.66 6.59
C GLU A 207 6.64 -5.98 7.56
N HIS A 208 6.87 -6.91 8.48
CA HIS A 208 5.82 -7.45 9.34
C HIS A 208 5.33 -6.40 10.37
N ILE A 209 6.25 -5.57 10.89
CA ILE A 209 5.89 -4.45 11.75
C ILE A 209 5.15 -3.35 10.99
N SER A 210 5.47 -3.12 9.72
CA SER A 210 4.73 -2.18 8.87
C SER A 210 3.30 -2.65 8.64
N GLU A 211 3.07 -3.93 8.35
CA GLU A 211 1.72 -4.50 8.26
C GLU A 211 0.95 -4.39 9.59
N PHE A 212 1.66 -4.59 10.70
CA PHE A 212 1.08 -4.44 12.03
C PHE A 212 0.65 -3.00 12.32
N VAL A 213 1.52 -2.01 12.05
CA VAL A 213 1.21 -0.59 12.22
C VAL A 213 0.06 -0.17 11.28
N ASP A 214 0.06 -0.59 10.02
CA ASP A 214 -1.00 -0.26 9.06
C ASP A 214 -2.39 -0.68 9.54
N CYS A 215 -2.48 -1.80 10.24
CA CYS A 215 -3.70 -2.30 10.85
C CYS A 215 -4.35 -1.31 11.84
N TYR A 216 -3.55 -0.46 12.49
CA TYR A 216 -4.03 0.60 13.39
C TYR A 216 -4.26 1.92 12.63
N LEU A 217 -3.43 2.22 11.62
CA LEU A 217 -3.52 3.49 10.90
C LEU A 217 -4.65 3.52 9.87
N ARG A 218 -4.89 2.42 9.17
CA ARG A 218 -5.86 2.35 8.07
C ARG A 218 -7.28 2.72 8.49
N PRO A 219 -7.84 2.25 9.62
CA PRO A 219 -9.16 2.70 10.08
C PRO A 219 -9.23 4.20 10.31
N LEU A 220 -8.15 4.83 10.81
CA LEU A 220 -8.10 6.27 11.04
C LEU A 220 -8.14 7.05 9.72
N VAL A 221 -7.52 6.53 8.66
CA VAL A 221 -7.54 7.14 7.32
C VAL A 221 -8.96 7.13 6.75
N LEU A 222 -9.66 6.00 6.87
CA LEU A 222 -11.04 5.86 6.38
C LEU A 222 -12.01 6.81 7.08
N ASP A 223 -11.71 7.18 8.33
CA ASP A 223 -12.50 8.12 9.13
C ASP A 223 -12.23 9.60 8.74
N THR A 224 -11.27 9.89 7.86
CA THR A 224 -10.95 11.28 7.47
C THR A 224 -11.95 11.84 6.44
N PRO A 225 -12.44 13.09 6.58
CA PRO A 225 -13.50 13.63 5.71
C PRO A 225 -13.12 13.73 4.23
N SER A 226 -11.84 14.04 3.96
CA SER A 226 -11.31 14.23 2.62
C SER A 226 -11.10 12.92 1.86
N TYR A 227 -11.08 11.77 2.55
CA TYR A 227 -10.71 10.50 1.97
C TYR A 227 -11.56 10.11 0.75
N ILE A 228 -10.87 9.70 -0.31
CA ILE A 228 -11.41 9.06 -1.50
C ILE A 228 -10.80 7.67 -1.62
N ARG A 229 -11.65 6.67 -1.89
CA ARG A 229 -11.25 5.27 -1.98
C ARG A 229 -10.86 4.88 -3.39
N ASP A 230 -11.63 5.35 -4.36
CA ASP A 230 -11.53 5.01 -5.77
C ASP A 230 -12.40 5.95 -6.60
N THR A 231 -12.34 5.78 -7.92
CA THR A 231 -13.13 6.50 -8.92
C THR A 231 -14.64 6.42 -8.67
N GLN A 232 -15.16 5.28 -8.17
CA GLN A 232 -16.59 5.14 -7.88
C GLN A 232 -17.02 6.01 -6.70
N HIS A 233 -16.19 6.10 -5.65
CA HIS A 233 -16.43 6.97 -4.51
C HIS A 233 -16.44 8.45 -4.93
N VAL A 234 -15.58 8.85 -5.88
CA VAL A 234 -15.63 10.20 -6.46
C VAL A 234 -16.98 10.47 -7.13
N LEU A 235 -17.45 9.56 -8.00
CA LEU A 235 -18.73 9.73 -8.70
C LEU A 235 -19.92 9.87 -7.73
N GLN A 236 -19.90 9.12 -6.62
CA GLN A 236 -20.91 9.25 -5.56
C GLN A 236 -20.88 10.64 -4.94
N LYS A 237 -19.70 11.12 -4.50
CA LYS A 237 -19.57 12.46 -3.92
C LYS A 237 -19.96 13.56 -4.91
N LEU A 238 -19.55 13.45 -6.17
CA LEU A 238 -19.89 14.41 -7.23
C LEU A 238 -21.40 14.55 -7.45
N SER A 239 -22.16 13.45 -7.30
CA SER A 239 -23.63 13.47 -7.47
C SER A 239 -24.37 14.32 -6.43
N GLU A 240 -23.72 14.63 -5.31
CA GLU A 240 -24.27 15.42 -4.21
C GLU A 240 -23.86 16.91 -4.31
N ILE A 241 -22.90 17.25 -5.19
CA ILE A 241 -22.33 18.60 -5.29
C ILE A 241 -23.28 19.53 -6.05
N HIS A 242 -23.53 20.69 -5.46
CA HIS A 242 -24.27 21.77 -6.09
C HIS A 242 -23.30 22.89 -6.51
N VAL A 243 -23.13 23.04 -7.81
CA VAL A 243 -22.28 24.06 -8.44
C VAL A 243 -23.10 25.29 -8.81
N LEU A 244 -22.52 26.47 -8.63
CA LEU A 244 -23.13 27.75 -9.01
C LEU A 244 -22.45 28.33 -10.26
N PRO A 245 -23.13 29.22 -11.02
CA PRO A 245 -22.48 29.95 -12.10
C PRO A 245 -21.25 30.70 -11.61
N GLY A 246 -20.10 30.42 -12.22
CA GLY A 246 -18.80 31.00 -11.84
C GLY A 246 -17.95 30.13 -10.91
N ASP A 247 -18.49 29.04 -10.37
CA ASP A 247 -17.69 28.02 -9.67
C ASP A 247 -16.72 27.36 -10.67
N ILE A 248 -15.49 27.06 -10.24
CA ILE A 248 -14.48 26.41 -11.07
C ILE A 248 -13.97 25.12 -10.43
N LEU A 249 -13.62 24.13 -11.26
CA LEU A 249 -12.94 22.92 -10.85
C LEU A 249 -11.44 23.19 -10.68
N VAL A 250 -10.90 22.75 -9.54
CA VAL A 250 -9.49 22.92 -9.18
C VAL A 250 -8.93 21.59 -8.70
N SER A 251 -7.71 21.28 -9.14
CA SER A 251 -6.94 20.17 -8.61
C SER A 251 -5.60 20.65 -8.05
N LEU A 252 -5.20 20.05 -6.94
CA LEU A 252 -3.85 20.20 -6.36
C LEU A 252 -3.17 18.83 -6.35
N ASP A 253 -1.90 18.80 -6.70
CA ASP A 253 -1.03 17.62 -6.58
C ASP A 253 0.08 17.90 -5.58
N VAL A 254 0.29 16.97 -4.64
CA VAL A 254 1.36 17.07 -3.63
C VAL A 254 2.67 16.53 -4.19
N VAL A 255 3.64 17.42 -4.36
CA VAL A 255 4.92 17.10 -5.00
C VAL A 255 5.74 16.11 -4.15
N SER A 256 5.93 14.91 -4.70
CA SER A 256 6.79 13.86 -4.13
C SER A 256 6.47 13.53 -2.66
N LEU A 257 5.17 13.43 -2.33
CA LEU A 257 4.64 13.23 -0.97
C LEU A 257 5.49 12.28 -0.12
N TYR A 258 5.65 11.02 -0.56
CA TYR A 258 6.34 9.99 0.21
C TYR A 258 7.78 10.33 0.58
N ASN A 259 8.50 11.10 -0.24
CA ASN A 259 9.91 11.43 0.00
C ASN A 259 10.07 12.65 0.91
N ASN A 260 9.04 13.50 0.99
CA ASN A 260 9.17 14.83 1.57
C ASN A 260 8.68 14.95 3.02
N ILE A 261 7.90 13.99 3.53
CA ILE A 261 7.37 14.03 4.90
C ILE A 261 8.53 14.00 5.93
N PRO A 262 8.72 15.05 6.74
CA PRO A 262 9.67 15.01 7.84
C PRO A 262 9.16 14.03 8.90
N HIS A 263 10.02 13.10 9.36
CA HIS A 263 9.61 12.04 10.29
C HIS A 263 8.95 12.59 11.55
N SER A 264 9.53 13.63 12.16
CA SER A 264 9.00 14.26 13.37
C SER A 264 7.59 14.84 13.18
N VAL A 265 7.31 15.45 12.03
CA VAL A 265 6.00 16.03 11.71
C VAL A 265 5.00 14.92 11.41
N GLY A 266 5.38 13.92 10.62
CA GLY A 266 4.49 12.79 10.31
C GLY A 266 4.17 11.93 11.54
N LEU A 267 5.11 11.74 12.46
CA LEU A 267 4.85 11.07 13.75
C LEU A 267 3.86 11.86 14.59
N ARG A 268 4.02 13.19 14.68
CA ARG A 268 3.07 14.07 15.37
C ARG A 268 1.67 14.02 14.75
N ALA A 269 1.59 14.04 13.41
CA ALA A 269 0.34 13.91 12.69
C ALA A 269 -0.34 12.58 13.00
N THR A 270 0.43 11.48 12.97
CA THR A 270 -0.08 10.14 13.29
C THR A 270 -0.55 10.06 14.75
N GLN A 271 0.21 10.61 15.69
CA GLN A 271 -0.14 10.67 17.11
C GLN A 271 -1.48 11.39 17.34
N HIS A 272 -1.75 12.48 16.61
CA HIS A 272 -3.01 13.22 16.72
C HIS A 272 -4.23 12.32 16.49
N PHE A 273 -4.18 11.46 15.46
CA PHE A 273 -5.29 10.56 15.16
C PHE A 273 -5.30 9.33 16.07
N LEU A 274 -4.15 8.72 16.38
CA LEU A 274 -4.09 7.57 17.27
C LEU A 274 -4.72 7.85 18.65
N LYS A 275 -4.41 9.00 19.25
CA LYS A 275 -4.97 9.42 20.56
C LYS A 275 -6.49 9.55 20.58
N SER A 276 -7.14 9.71 19.42
CA SER A 276 -8.60 9.81 19.33
C SER A 276 -9.31 8.45 19.43
N LYS A 277 -8.60 7.34 19.20
CA LYS A 277 -9.21 6.00 19.04
C LYS A 277 -8.58 4.92 19.91
N TYR A 278 -7.31 5.07 20.30
CA TYR A 278 -6.53 4.07 21.02
C TYR A 278 -6.05 4.60 22.38
N SER A 279 -5.64 3.70 23.27
CA SER A 279 -5.09 4.08 24.56
C SER A 279 -3.75 4.81 24.40
N ASP A 280 -3.32 5.55 25.42
CA ASP A 280 -2.01 6.21 25.41
C ASP A 280 -0.87 5.19 25.27
N GLN A 281 -0.97 4.02 25.93
CA GLN A 281 0.05 2.98 25.85
C GLN A 281 0.14 2.36 24.45
N ASP A 282 -1.01 2.05 23.83
CA ASP A 282 -1.06 1.56 22.45
C ASP A 282 -0.50 2.60 21.50
N THR A 283 -0.91 3.86 21.66
CA THR A 283 -0.46 4.97 20.82
C THR A 283 1.06 5.11 20.83
N GLU A 284 1.68 5.15 22.02
CA GLU A 284 3.13 5.31 22.12
C GLU A 284 3.89 4.08 21.58
N PHE A 285 3.36 2.88 21.75
CA PHE A 285 3.98 1.68 21.18
C PHE A 285 3.88 1.62 19.65
N ILE A 286 2.71 1.93 19.08
CA ILE A 286 2.52 2.00 17.62
C ILE A 286 3.38 3.11 17.02
N LEU A 287 3.52 4.26 17.68
CA LEU A 287 4.43 5.32 17.26
C LEU A 287 5.89 4.91 17.33
N SER A 288 6.29 4.15 18.36
CA SER A 288 7.65 3.63 18.48
C SER A 288 7.97 2.65 17.34
N LEU A 289 7.01 1.80 16.95
CA LEU A 289 7.16 0.93 15.77
C LEU A 289 7.22 1.73 14.47
N LEU A 290 6.38 2.74 14.31
CA LEU A 290 6.40 3.62 13.14
C LEU A 290 7.73 4.39 13.02
N ASP A 291 8.21 4.97 14.13
CA ASP A 291 9.51 5.64 14.20
C ASP A 291 10.65 4.68 13.85
N TYR A 292 10.59 3.44 14.35
CA TYR A 292 11.54 2.39 13.98
C TYR A 292 11.51 2.13 12.46
N ILE A 293 10.33 1.95 11.85
CA ILE A 293 10.18 1.73 10.40
C ILE A 293 10.79 2.88 9.60
N LEU A 294 10.53 4.13 10.00
CA LEU A 294 11.01 5.32 9.30
C LEU A 294 12.53 5.49 9.39
N ASN A 295 13.13 5.22 10.56
CA ASN A 295 14.56 5.43 10.81
C ASN A 295 15.46 4.21 10.49
N HIS A 296 14.86 3.03 10.25
CA HIS A 296 15.59 1.79 9.96
C HIS A 296 15.27 1.25 8.55
N ASN A 297 14.80 2.11 7.67
CA ASN A 297 14.51 1.79 6.27
C ASN A 297 15.80 1.82 5.44
N TYR A 298 16.54 0.71 5.47
CA TYR A 298 17.76 0.50 4.70
C TYR A 298 17.53 -0.41 3.50
N PHE A 299 18.34 -0.26 2.47
CA PHE A 299 18.29 -1.11 1.28
C PHE A 299 19.64 -1.15 0.57
N LEU A 300 19.81 -2.17 -0.28
CA LEU A 300 20.97 -2.37 -1.13
C LEU A 300 20.70 -1.89 -2.56
N PHE A 301 21.62 -1.11 -3.12
CA PHE A 301 21.64 -0.75 -4.54
C PHE A 301 23.08 -0.69 -5.04
N GLN A 302 23.39 -1.36 -6.17
CA GLN A 302 24.75 -1.43 -6.75
C GLN A 302 25.83 -1.76 -5.71
N ASN A 303 25.59 -2.79 -4.89
CA ASN A 303 26.48 -3.25 -3.82
C ASN A 303 26.78 -2.22 -2.71
N GLN A 304 25.99 -1.14 -2.64
CA GLN A 304 26.11 -0.10 -1.62
C GLN A 304 24.82 -0.07 -0.79
N PHE A 305 24.99 -0.03 0.54
CA PHE A 305 23.88 0.14 1.47
C PHE A 305 23.51 1.62 1.60
N TYR A 306 22.22 1.90 1.59
CA TYR A 306 21.65 3.22 1.80
C TYR A 306 20.62 3.16 2.93
N LEU A 307 20.46 4.26 3.64
CA LEU A 307 19.41 4.50 4.62
C LEU A 307 18.60 5.71 4.15
N GLN A 308 17.28 5.59 4.13
CA GLN A 308 16.40 6.72 3.90
C GLN A 308 16.29 7.55 5.19
N THR A 309 16.62 8.84 5.13
CA THR A 309 16.66 9.75 6.29
C THR A 309 15.46 10.70 6.36
N ARG A 310 14.65 10.76 5.29
CA ARG A 310 13.45 11.59 5.20
C ARG A 310 12.36 10.88 4.40
N GLY A 311 11.10 11.15 4.73
CA GLY A 311 9.96 10.53 4.08
C GLY A 311 9.80 9.07 4.50
N THR A 312 9.16 8.27 3.65
CA THR A 312 8.94 6.84 3.87
C THR A 312 9.18 6.09 2.56
N ALA A 313 9.61 4.82 2.64
CA ALA A 313 9.84 4.04 1.44
C ALA A 313 8.53 3.72 0.73
N MET A 314 8.52 3.95 -0.58
CA MET A 314 7.52 3.36 -1.46
C MET A 314 7.75 1.84 -1.50
N GLY A 315 6.72 1.07 -1.14
CA GLY A 315 6.79 -0.40 -0.98
C GLY A 315 6.51 -0.87 0.44
N THR A 316 6.56 0.02 1.43
CA THR A 316 6.21 -0.28 2.83
C THR A 316 4.69 -0.27 3.02
N SER A 317 4.12 -1.31 3.64
CA SER A 317 2.67 -1.49 3.80
C SER A 317 1.95 -0.31 4.50
N CYS A 318 2.53 0.28 5.55
CA CYS A 318 1.92 1.40 6.26
C CYS A 318 2.16 2.77 5.62
N ALA A 319 3.00 2.85 4.58
CA ALA A 319 3.36 4.13 3.96
C ALA A 319 2.14 4.89 3.41
N PRO A 320 1.17 4.26 2.71
CA PRO A 320 -0.01 4.96 2.23
C PRO A 320 -0.87 5.52 3.37
N SER A 321 -1.05 4.76 4.45
CA SER A 321 -1.84 5.20 5.60
C SER A 321 -1.14 6.35 6.33
N TYR A 322 0.17 6.23 6.55
CA TYR A 322 0.99 7.29 7.13
C TYR A 322 0.91 8.61 6.33
N ALA A 323 1.07 8.53 5.00
CA ALA A 323 0.99 9.70 4.13
C ALA A 323 -0.40 10.34 4.13
N ASN A 324 -1.46 9.53 4.15
CA ASN A 324 -2.83 10.02 4.24
C ASN A 324 -3.13 10.72 5.57
N LEU A 325 -2.64 10.19 6.70
CA LEU A 325 -2.82 10.83 8.01
C LEU A 325 -2.02 12.13 8.11
N TYR A 326 -0.81 12.18 7.55
CA TYR A 326 -0.03 13.41 7.47
C TYR A 326 -0.79 14.51 6.72
N LEU A 327 -1.34 14.20 5.54
CA LEU A 327 -2.13 15.16 4.78
C LEU A 327 -3.45 15.52 5.45
N ALA A 328 -4.15 14.57 6.09
CA ALA A 328 -5.38 14.88 6.84
C ALA A 328 -5.11 15.80 8.04
N TRP A 329 -3.96 15.63 8.71
CA TRP A 329 -3.52 16.53 9.77
C TRP A 329 -3.22 17.93 9.23
N TRP A 330 -2.50 18.02 8.10
CA TRP A 330 -2.21 19.27 7.42
C TRP A 330 -3.48 20.00 6.96
N GLU A 331 -4.44 19.27 6.38
CA GLU A 331 -5.75 19.81 5.97
C GLU A 331 -6.45 20.46 7.16
N LYS A 332 -6.53 19.74 8.27
CA LYS A 332 -7.23 20.20 9.46
C LYS A 332 -6.56 21.42 10.12
N LEU A 333 -5.24 21.42 10.23
CA LEU A 333 -4.53 22.45 11.00
C LEU A 333 -4.05 23.63 10.18
N ILE A 334 -3.91 23.48 8.86
CA ILE A 334 -3.40 24.52 7.98
C ILE A 334 -4.47 24.94 6.96
N VAL A 335 -4.93 24.01 6.12
CA VAL A 335 -5.87 24.35 5.02
C VAL A 335 -7.18 24.94 5.56
N PHE A 336 -7.74 24.31 6.59
CA PHE A 336 -9.01 24.72 7.22
C PHE A 336 -8.81 25.40 8.58
N SER A 337 -7.63 26.00 8.80
CA SER A 337 -7.36 26.78 10.02
C SER A 337 -8.15 28.08 10.07
N THR A 338 -8.20 28.69 11.26
CA THR A 338 -8.81 30.01 11.45
C THR A 338 -8.09 31.08 10.63
N GLU A 339 -6.75 31.02 10.51
CA GLU A 339 -5.98 31.98 9.71
C GLU A 339 -6.26 31.85 8.21
N MET A 340 -6.55 30.62 7.74
CA MET A 340 -6.85 30.34 6.34
C MET A 340 -8.33 30.45 5.98
N THR A 341 -9.21 30.76 6.95
CA THR A 341 -10.67 30.86 6.73
C THR A 341 -11.04 31.85 5.63
N ARG A 342 -10.26 32.93 5.45
CA ARG A 342 -10.46 33.91 4.36
C ARG A 342 -10.37 33.30 2.94
N PHE A 343 -9.74 32.14 2.81
CA PHE A 343 -9.64 31.39 1.56
C PHE A 343 -10.48 30.12 1.59
N SER A 344 -10.38 29.34 2.67
CA SER A 344 -11.03 28.03 2.76
C SER A 344 -12.56 28.11 2.76
N MET A 345 -13.16 29.27 3.06
CA MET A 345 -14.60 29.49 2.89
C MET A 345 -15.08 29.41 1.43
N TYR A 346 -14.17 29.54 0.45
CA TYR A 346 -14.48 29.39 -0.98
C TYR A 346 -14.28 27.97 -1.50
N VAL A 347 -13.86 27.04 -0.64
CA VAL A 347 -13.63 25.64 -0.98
C VAL A 347 -14.91 24.84 -0.75
N LYS A 348 -15.39 24.18 -1.80
CA LYS A 348 -16.50 23.24 -1.76
C LYS A 348 -15.99 21.83 -2.05
N ASN A 349 -16.45 20.87 -1.25
CA ASN A 349 -16.26 19.44 -1.48
C ASN A 349 -14.78 19.06 -1.69
N TRP A 350 -13.95 19.32 -0.67
CA TRP A 350 -12.54 18.92 -0.65
C TRP A 350 -12.40 17.40 -0.62
N MET A 351 -11.90 16.83 -1.71
CA MET A 351 -11.75 15.40 -1.94
C MET A 351 -10.28 15.08 -2.22
N ARG A 352 -9.73 14.05 -1.57
CA ARG A 352 -8.33 13.67 -1.71
C ARG A 352 -8.17 12.16 -1.91
N TYR A 353 -7.49 11.81 -2.98
CA TYR A 353 -6.98 10.47 -3.25
C TYR A 353 -5.46 10.48 -3.09
N ILE A 354 -4.97 10.08 -1.91
CA ILE A 354 -3.55 10.13 -1.55
C ILE A 354 -2.96 11.55 -1.72
N ASP A 355 -2.21 11.81 -2.79
CA ASP A 355 -1.55 13.06 -3.17
C ASP A 355 -2.38 13.94 -4.13
N ASP A 356 -3.36 13.37 -4.82
CA ASP A 356 -4.25 14.08 -5.73
C ASP A 356 -5.45 14.66 -4.95
N ILE A 357 -5.69 15.96 -5.08
CA ILE A 357 -6.78 16.68 -4.43
C ILE A 357 -7.67 17.31 -5.51
N LEU A 358 -8.98 17.23 -5.32
CA LEU A 358 -10.02 17.85 -6.14
C LEU A 358 -10.97 18.64 -5.24
N PHE A 359 -11.32 19.86 -5.66
CA PHE A 359 -12.37 20.65 -5.03
C PHE A 359 -12.97 21.64 -6.01
N VAL A 360 -14.12 22.19 -5.64
CA VAL A 360 -14.76 23.31 -6.33
C VAL A 360 -14.35 24.61 -5.64
N TRP A 361 -13.95 25.60 -6.42
CA TRP A 361 -13.52 26.91 -5.93
C TRP A 361 -14.50 28.00 -6.37
N GLN A 362 -14.90 28.85 -5.42
CA GLN A 362 -15.86 29.94 -5.64
C GLN A 362 -15.22 31.34 -5.58
N GLY A 363 -13.94 31.43 -5.24
CA GLY A 363 -13.22 32.69 -5.15
C GLY A 363 -12.66 33.13 -6.50
N SER A 364 -11.92 34.25 -6.52
CA SER A 364 -11.19 34.65 -7.72
C SER A 364 -9.94 33.77 -7.93
N ILE A 365 -9.42 33.75 -9.16
CA ILE A 365 -8.18 33.02 -9.49
C ILE A 365 -6.98 33.66 -8.77
N GLU A 366 -6.98 34.98 -8.58
CA GLU A 366 -5.94 35.71 -7.85
C GLU A 366 -5.89 35.26 -6.39
N MET A 367 -7.05 35.14 -5.73
CA MET A 367 -7.14 34.64 -4.35
C MET A 367 -6.67 33.19 -4.23
N LEU A 368 -6.98 32.35 -5.23
CA LEU A 368 -6.52 30.97 -5.26
C LEU A 368 -4.99 30.88 -5.35
N ASN A 369 -4.37 31.71 -6.20
CA ASN A 369 -2.91 31.76 -6.33
C ASN A 369 -2.24 32.33 -5.06
N GLU A 370 -2.84 33.35 -4.42
CA GLU A 370 -2.36 33.84 -3.12
C GLU A 370 -2.42 32.73 -2.07
N TRP A 371 -3.54 31.99 -2.03
CA TRP A 371 -3.72 30.90 -1.09
C TRP A 371 -2.69 29.78 -1.31
N LEU A 372 -2.47 29.38 -2.57
CA LEU A 372 -1.45 28.39 -2.93
C LEU A 372 -0.05 28.84 -2.49
N ALA A 373 0.31 30.11 -2.72
CA ALA A 373 1.61 30.64 -2.33
C ALA A 373 1.80 30.58 -0.80
N LEU A 374 0.75 30.83 -0.01
CA LEU A 374 0.78 30.70 1.44
C LEU A 374 0.88 29.23 1.87
N LEU A 375 0.15 28.32 1.24
CA LEU A 375 0.22 26.88 1.54
C LEU A 375 1.62 26.32 1.24
N ASN A 376 2.27 26.77 0.17
CA ASN A 376 3.63 26.37 -0.21
C ASN A 376 4.72 27.01 0.64
N ASN A 377 4.41 28.06 1.39
CA ASN A 377 5.34 28.69 2.32
C ASN A 377 5.19 28.09 3.72
N ASN A 378 5.78 26.91 3.92
CA ASN A 378 5.70 26.17 5.18
C ASN A 378 7.03 25.52 5.57
N ASP A 379 7.15 25.16 6.84
CA ASP A 379 8.28 24.44 7.44
C ASP A 379 8.06 22.92 7.54
N ILE A 380 6.91 22.43 7.09
CA ILE A 380 6.54 21.01 7.15
C ILE A 380 6.97 20.22 5.91
N GLY A 381 7.62 20.88 4.93
CA GLY A 381 8.21 20.25 3.75
C GLY A 381 7.20 19.87 2.67
N LEU A 382 6.01 20.49 2.66
CA LEU A 382 4.94 20.21 1.71
C LEU A 382 4.98 21.23 0.56
N SER A 383 4.87 20.76 -0.67
CA SER A 383 4.73 21.62 -1.85
C SER A 383 3.60 21.10 -2.74
N LEU A 384 2.82 22.03 -3.28
CA LEU A 384 1.65 21.79 -4.11
C LEU A 384 1.85 22.38 -5.51
N THR A 385 1.37 21.66 -6.52
CA THR A 385 1.13 22.21 -7.85
C THR A 385 -0.35 22.37 -8.10
N LEU A 386 -0.73 23.44 -8.81
CA LEU A 386 -2.12 23.83 -9.06
C LEU A 386 -2.49 23.62 -10.52
N VAL A 387 -3.65 23.00 -10.74
CA VAL A 387 -4.30 22.91 -12.04
C VAL A 387 -5.68 23.57 -11.94
N ILE A 388 -5.88 24.61 -12.75
CA ILE A 388 -7.15 25.32 -12.86
C ILE A 388 -7.90 24.76 -14.07
N GLY A 389 -8.90 23.92 -13.83
CA GLY A 389 -9.69 23.30 -14.90
C GLY A 389 -10.81 24.21 -15.44
N GLY A 390 -11.27 25.18 -14.66
CA GLY A 390 -12.43 25.98 -15.03
C GLY A 390 -13.67 25.09 -15.05
N ASN A 391 -14.22 24.83 -16.24
CA ASN A 391 -15.40 23.97 -16.41
C ASN A 391 -15.07 22.50 -16.62
N SER A 392 -13.80 22.12 -16.81
CA SER A 392 -13.40 20.73 -17.06
C SER A 392 -12.08 20.39 -16.37
N ILE A 393 -12.00 19.24 -15.69
CA ILE A 393 -10.75 18.78 -15.10
C ILE A 393 -10.62 17.26 -15.15
N GLU A 394 -9.39 16.80 -15.32
CA GLU A 394 -9.04 15.39 -15.15
C GLU A 394 -8.77 15.10 -13.67
N PHE A 395 -9.38 14.04 -13.14
CA PHE A 395 -9.12 13.56 -11.79
C PHE A 395 -9.30 12.04 -11.74
N LEU A 396 -8.27 11.33 -11.29
CA LEU A 396 -8.17 9.87 -11.43
C LEU A 396 -8.38 9.44 -12.90
N ASP A 397 -9.32 8.53 -13.14
CA ASP A 397 -9.68 8.03 -14.48
C ASP A 397 -10.88 8.79 -15.08
N LEU A 398 -11.23 9.98 -14.55
CA LEU A 398 -12.40 10.76 -14.96
C LEU A 398 -12.00 12.07 -15.62
N ASN A 399 -12.82 12.49 -16.59
CA ASN A 399 -12.90 13.87 -17.05
C ASN A 399 -14.24 14.46 -16.57
N ILE A 400 -14.18 15.42 -15.65
CA ILE A 400 -15.33 15.99 -14.93
C ILE A 400 -15.69 17.32 -15.56
N PHE A 401 -17.00 17.60 -15.73
CA PHE A 401 -17.50 18.84 -16.32
C PHE A 401 -18.52 19.54 -15.41
N ILE A 402 -18.45 20.87 -15.35
CA ILE A 402 -19.52 21.73 -14.83
C ILE A 402 -20.41 22.12 -16.03
N ASN A 403 -21.68 21.77 -15.97
CA ASN A 403 -22.69 22.08 -17.00
C ASN A 403 -23.63 23.19 -16.57
#